data_AF-A0A3M1Z6N2-F1
#
_entry.id   AF-A0A3M1Z6N2-F1
#
_cell.length_a   1.000
_cell.length_b   1.000
_cell.length_c   1.000
_cell.angle_alpha   90.00
_cell.angle_beta   90.00
_cell.angle_gamma   90.00
#
_symmetry.space_group_name_H-M   'P 1'
#
loop_
_entity.id
_entity.type
_entity.pdbx_description
1 polymer ?
#
loop_
_entity_poly.entity_id
_entity_poly.type
_entity_poly.pdbx_seq_one_letter_code
_entity_poly.pdbx_strand_id
1 'polypeptide(L)'
;MELFKKETGTATFAIVYNLHEPLKGLFVPTPYIVQKDRAGGLGYLQKRATPGTLASFGLATDAVHNQLFEIAAVLQTKALEERFRPNRRKLVSLEKLWEDPASKTRMERFVHKKMDTFLSLISSYKIPLCRDLERKTLAQDVLIQIPDNQELEPKIEFDLRERVIHYRLRLADENGDWEIREHEVVPLVYEPAWLLVDYRLHRVPHINGKMVRPFCQKEKIVIPLRAAKTYFETFILKIAARLDIETSGFEVVKNDDLSVCELYFTQNIFSGKWGL
;
A
#
# COMPACT_ATOMS: atom_id res chain seq x y z
N MET A 1 -55.83 -12.81 20.94
CA MET A 1 -54.79 -12.78 19.88
C MET A 1 -54.12 -11.42 19.98
N GLU A 2 -53.09 -11.31 20.80
CA GLU A 2 -52.30 -10.09 20.91
C GLU A 2 -51.51 -9.89 19.62
N LEU A 3 -51.76 -8.76 18.98
CA LEU A 3 -50.95 -8.23 17.90
C LEU A 3 -49.53 -8.01 18.42
N PHE A 4 -48.58 -8.79 17.92
CA PHE A 4 -47.15 -8.49 18.07
C PHE A 4 -46.91 -7.06 17.59
N LYS A 5 -46.72 -6.14 18.54
CA LYS A 5 -46.09 -4.84 18.27
C LYS A 5 -44.75 -5.15 17.62
N LYS A 6 -44.62 -4.87 16.32
CA LYS A 6 -43.32 -4.71 15.68
C LYS A 6 -42.63 -3.57 16.41
N GLU A 7 -41.70 -3.90 17.29
CA GLU A 7 -40.69 -2.93 17.73
C GLU A 7 -39.89 -2.54 16.48
N THR A 8 -40.25 -1.40 15.88
CA THR A 8 -39.43 -0.69 14.91
C THR A 8 -38.19 -0.20 15.64
N GLY A 9 -37.18 -1.07 15.76
CA GLY A 9 -35.85 -0.66 16.18
C GLY A 9 -35.36 0.44 15.23
N THR A 10 -35.00 1.59 15.80
CA THR A 10 -34.43 2.71 15.06
C THR A 10 -33.23 2.22 14.26
N ALA A 11 -33.25 2.40 12.94
CA ALA A 11 -32.12 1.99 12.10
C ALA A 11 -30.85 2.73 12.57
N THR A 12 -29.82 1.99 12.90
CA THR A 12 -28.50 2.55 13.25
C THR A 12 -27.59 2.49 12.03
N PHE A 13 -26.61 3.39 11.99
CA PHE A 13 -25.73 3.55 10.84
C PHE A 13 -24.27 3.51 11.26
N ALA A 14 -23.38 3.25 10.31
CA ALA A 14 -21.93 3.27 10.50
C ALA A 14 -21.24 3.97 9.33
N ILE A 15 -20.06 4.55 9.60
CA ILE A 15 -19.14 5.02 8.57
C ILE A 15 -18.24 3.85 8.20
N VAL A 16 -18.13 3.57 6.91
CA VAL A 16 -17.16 2.63 6.35
C VAL A 16 -16.37 3.33 5.26
N TYR A 17 -15.14 2.89 5.02
CA TYR A 17 -14.34 3.37 3.90
C TYR A 17 -14.26 2.27 2.86
N ASN A 18 -14.56 2.58 1.61
CA ASN A 18 -14.44 1.65 0.51
C ASN A 18 -13.20 1.96 -0.32
N LEU A 19 -12.32 0.99 -0.46
CA LEU A 19 -11.19 1.05 -1.38
C LEU A 19 -11.64 0.59 -2.76
N HIS A 20 -11.42 1.43 -3.78
CA HIS A 20 -11.68 1.07 -5.18
C HIS A 20 -10.46 1.38 -6.04
N GLU A 21 -10.37 0.68 -7.17
CA GLU A 21 -9.26 0.78 -8.13
C GLU A 21 -9.74 1.48 -9.42
N PRO A 22 -9.83 2.83 -9.46
CA PRO A 22 -10.30 3.54 -10.65
C PRO A 22 -9.42 3.29 -11.89
N LEU A 23 -8.13 3.04 -11.69
CA LEU A 23 -7.19 2.64 -12.73
C LEU A 23 -6.29 1.55 -12.18
N LYS A 24 -5.82 0.63 -13.03
CA LYS A 24 -4.95 -0.47 -12.62
C LYS A 24 -3.71 0.04 -11.84
N GLY A 25 -3.57 -0.44 -10.61
CA GLY A 25 -2.53 -0.08 -9.65
C GLY A 25 -2.74 1.24 -8.91
N LEU A 26 -3.87 1.92 -9.10
CA LEU A 26 -4.24 3.14 -8.38
C LEU A 26 -5.42 2.84 -7.47
N PHE A 27 -5.17 2.77 -6.16
CA PHE A 27 -6.21 2.56 -5.15
C PHE A 27 -6.55 3.86 -4.45
N VAL A 28 -7.84 4.18 -4.33
CA VAL A 28 -8.30 5.40 -3.64
C VAL A 28 -9.51 5.10 -2.74
N PRO A 29 -9.60 5.73 -1.55
CA PRO A 29 -10.66 5.44 -0.60
C PRO A 29 -11.86 6.38 -0.82
N THR A 30 -13.07 5.87 -0.64
CA THR A 30 -14.31 6.66 -0.62
C THR A 30 -15.11 6.36 0.63
N PRO A 31 -15.48 7.37 1.42
CA PRO A 31 -16.26 7.16 2.63
C PRO A 31 -17.75 6.96 2.33
N TYR A 32 -18.37 6.00 2.99
CA TYR A 32 -19.79 5.65 2.85
C TYR A 32 -20.46 5.50 4.21
N ILE A 33 -21.78 5.67 4.21
CA ILE A 33 -22.69 5.35 5.30
C ILE A 33 -23.36 4.03 4.95
N VAL A 34 -23.29 3.06 5.85
CA VAL A 34 -23.99 1.78 5.75
C VAL A 34 -25.01 1.67 6.87
N GLN A 35 -26.08 0.95 6.63
CA GLN A 35 -27.01 0.56 7.68
C GLN A 35 -26.37 -0.54 8.54
N LYS A 36 -26.61 -0.52 9.84
CA LYS A 36 -26.29 -1.65 10.71
C LYS A 36 -27.50 -2.57 10.86
N ASP A 37 -27.25 -3.87 10.91
CA ASP A 37 -28.29 -4.84 11.24
C ASP A 37 -28.61 -4.84 12.76
N ARG A 38 -29.51 -5.73 13.18
CA ARG A 38 -29.92 -5.86 14.59
C ARG A 38 -28.80 -6.38 15.52
N ALA A 39 -27.83 -7.10 14.97
CA ALA A 39 -26.66 -7.62 15.70
C ALA A 39 -25.49 -6.63 15.69
N GLY A 40 -25.62 -5.48 15.01
CA GLY A 40 -24.56 -4.49 14.86
C GLY A 40 -23.63 -4.73 13.65
N GLY A 41 -23.91 -5.75 12.84
CA GLY A 41 -23.20 -6.05 11.59
C GLY A 41 -23.36 -4.97 10.54
N LEU A 42 -22.40 -4.86 9.63
CA LEU A 42 -22.37 -3.84 8.58
C LEU A 42 -23.21 -4.29 7.38
N GLY A 43 -24.37 -3.67 7.21
CA GLY A 43 -25.33 -3.95 6.16
C GLY A 43 -25.11 -3.18 4.86
N TYR A 44 -26.19 -2.85 4.16
CA TYR A 44 -26.15 -2.24 2.82
C TYR A 44 -25.74 -0.76 2.83
N LEU A 45 -25.02 -0.38 1.77
CA LEU A 45 -24.64 1.00 1.48
C LEU A 45 -25.88 1.89 1.29
N GLN A 46 -25.92 2.99 2.04
CA GLN A 46 -27.00 3.98 1.99
C GLN A 46 -26.60 5.19 1.16
N LYS A 47 -25.48 5.83 1.53
CA LYS A 47 -25.06 7.09 0.91
C LYS A 47 -23.56 7.30 1.07
N ARG A 48 -22.98 8.15 0.21
CA ARG A 48 -21.62 8.66 0.43
C ARG A 48 -21.58 9.50 1.69
N ALA A 49 -20.58 9.29 2.53
CA ALA A 49 -20.39 10.07 3.75
C ALA A 49 -19.73 11.41 3.44
N THR A 50 -20.46 12.48 3.73
CA THR A 50 -20.03 13.87 3.73
C THR A 50 -20.56 14.56 4.99
N PRO A 51 -20.00 15.70 5.44
CA PRO A 51 -20.48 16.38 6.65
C PRO A 51 -22.00 16.61 6.68
N GLY A 52 -22.59 17.03 5.55
CA GLY A 52 -24.04 17.24 5.45
C GLY A 52 -24.87 15.95 5.54
N THR A 53 -24.36 14.83 5.01
CA THR A 53 -25.07 13.56 5.11
C THR A 53 -24.95 12.94 6.51
N LEU A 54 -23.81 13.05 7.18
CA LEU A 54 -23.61 12.43 8.49
C LEU A 54 -24.61 12.94 9.52
N ALA A 55 -24.85 14.26 9.54
CA ALA A 55 -25.86 14.89 10.38
C ALA A 55 -27.27 14.31 10.16
N SER A 56 -27.67 14.08 8.90
CA SER A 56 -28.99 13.49 8.58
C SER A 56 -29.16 12.03 9.02
N PHE A 57 -28.05 11.33 9.27
CA PHE A 57 -28.04 9.94 9.76
C PHE A 57 -27.68 9.85 11.26
N GLY A 58 -27.60 11.00 11.97
CA GLY A 58 -27.27 11.04 13.39
C GLY A 58 -25.83 10.61 13.70
N LEU A 59 -24.92 10.66 12.72
CA LEU A 59 -23.52 10.30 12.88
C LEU A 59 -22.68 11.56 13.15
N ALA A 60 -21.83 11.49 14.17
CA ALA A 60 -20.84 12.51 14.47
C ALA A 60 -19.48 12.15 13.84
N THR A 61 -18.66 13.17 13.57
CA THR A 61 -17.27 12.97 13.17
C THR A 61 -16.35 13.32 14.33
N ASP A 62 -15.30 12.52 14.49
CA ASP A 62 -14.19 12.81 15.38
C ASP A 62 -12.98 13.31 14.57
N ALA A 63 -11.87 13.60 15.28
CA ALA A 63 -10.64 14.06 14.65
C ALA A 63 -10.08 13.05 13.63
N VAL A 64 -10.22 11.74 13.88
CA VAL A 64 -9.69 10.68 13.01
C VAL A 64 -10.50 10.60 11.72
N HIS A 65 -11.83 10.57 11.81
CA HIS A 65 -12.71 10.59 10.65
C HIS A 65 -12.54 11.86 9.82
N ASN A 66 -12.34 13.02 10.45
CA ASN A 66 -12.06 14.27 9.73
C ASN A 66 -10.77 14.15 8.90
N GLN A 67 -9.68 13.64 9.49
CA GLN A 67 -8.43 13.41 8.77
C GLN A 67 -8.59 12.40 7.63
N LEU A 68 -9.32 11.30 7.86
CA LEU A 68 -9.61 10.31 6.82
C LEU A 68 -10.45 10.89 5.68
N PHE A 69 -11.42 11.76 5.98
CA PHE A 69 -12.21 12.45 4.94
C PHE A 69 -11.38 13.44 4.14
N GLU A 70 -10.48 14.19 4.77
CA GLU A 70 -9.55 15.07 4.08
C GLU A 70 -8.65 14.30 3.13
N ILE A 71 -8.09 13.18 3.58
CA ILE A 71 -7.28 12.30 2.74
C ILE A 71 -8.12 11.74 1.58
N ALA A 72 -9.30 11.18 1.86
CA ALA A 72 -10.17 10.63 0.84
C ALA A 72 -10.58 11.69 -0.20
N ALA A 73 -10.85 12.92 0.23
CA ALA A 73 -11.25 14.01 -0.66
C ALA A 73 -10.16 14.39 -1.66
N VAL A 74 -8.90 14.50 -1.23
CA VAL A 74 -7.78 14.85 -2.12
C VAL A 74 -7.34 13.71 -3.04
N LEU A 75 -7.76 12.47 -2.75
CA LEU A 75 -7.48 11.28 -3.55
C LEU A 75 -8.57 10.96 -4.57
N GLN A 76 -9.71 11.66 -4.58
CA GLN A 76 -10.75 11.43 -5.58
C GLN A 76 -10.27 11.77 -6.99
N THR A 77 -10.80 11.06 -7.99
CA THR A 77 -10.50 11.26 -9.43
C THR A 77 -10.42 12.73 -9.83
N LYS A 78 -11.50 13.52 -9.58
CA LYS A 78 -11.54 14.94 -9.95
C LYS A 78 -10.48 15.78 -9.23
N ALA A 79 -10.17 15.46 -7.97
CA ALA A 79 -9.16 16.18 -7.19
C ALA A 79 -7.74 15.86 -7.71
N LEU A 80 -7.50 14.61 -8.11
CA LEU A 80 -6.24 14.21 -8.74
C LEU A 80 -6.08 14.85 -10.14
N GLU A 81 -7.12 14.84 -10.97
CA GLU A 81 -7.12 15.52 -12.27
C GLU A 81 -6.79 17.01 -12.13
N GLU A 82 -7.47 17.69 -11.20
CA GLU A 82 -7.26 19.12 -10.94
C GLU A 82 -5.86 19.42 -10.39
N ARG A 83 -5.31 18.55 -9.54
CA ARG A 83 -3.99 18.72 -8.93
C ARG A 83 -2.84 18.49 -9.91
N PHE A 84 -2.98 17.53 -10.80
CA PHE A 84 -1.91 17.08 -11.70
C PHE A 84 -2.06 17.59 -13.14
N ARG A 85 -3.09 18.38 -13.44
CA ARG A 85 -3.22 19.03 -14.75
C ARG A 85 -1.98 19.89 -15.05
N PRO A 86 -1.41 19.79 -16.26
CA PRO A 86 -0.19 20.53 -16.62
C PRO A 86 -0.45 22.03 -16.77
N ASN A 87 -1.69 22.44 -17.10
CA ASN A 87 -2.08 23.83 -17.25
C ASN A 87 -3.53 24.02 -16.80
N ARG A 88 -3.84 25.12 -16.10
CA ARG A 88 -5.18 25.46 -15.64
C ARG A 88 -6.24 25.59 -16.73
N ARG A 89 -5.84 25.84 -17.98
CA ARG A 89 -6.77 25.99 -19.12
C ARG A 89 -7.16 24.68 -19.80
N LYS A 90 -6.42 23.59 -19.57
CA LYS A 90 -6.62 22.30 -20.26
C LYS A 90 -7.08 21.25 -19.27
N LEU A 91 -8.31 20.77 -19.45
CA LEU A 91 -8.80 19.58 -18.75
C LEU A 91 -8.09 18.35 -19.35
N VAL A 92 -7.54 17.52 -18.46
CA VAL A 92 -6.90 16.25 -18.81
C VAL A 92 -7.49 15.21 -17.87
N SER A 93 -7.98 14.10 -18.42
CA SER A 93 -8.58 13.04 -17.61
C SER A 93 -7.52 12.26 -16.83
N LEU A 94 -7.97 11.56 -15.78
CA LEU A 94 -7.09 10.77 -14.94
C LEU A 94 -6.33 9.70 -15.73
N GLU A 95 -6.97 9.06 -16.72
CA GLU A 95 -6.37 8.05 -17.59
C GLU A 95 -5.14 8.61 -18.32
N LYS A 96 -5.30 9.77 -18.97
CA LYS A 96 -4.22 10.42 -19.73
C LYS A 96 -3.06 10.86 -18.83
N LEU A 97 -3.37 11.32 -17.62
CA LEU A 97 -2.34 11.65 -16.63
C LEU A 97 -1.61 10.41 -16.10
N TRP A 98 -2.30 9.27 -16.04
CA TRP A 98 -1.74 7.99 -15.58
C TRP A 98 -0.93 7.25 -16.65
N GLU A 99 -1.16 7.56 -17.93
CA GLU A 99 -0.36 7.07 -19.06
C GLU A 99 0.97 7.83 -19.21
N ASP A 100 0.99 9.14 -18.90
CA ASP A 100 2.22 9.96 -18.95
C ASP A 100 3.21 9.57 -17.83
N PRO A 101 4.42 9.07 -18.13
CA PRO A 101 5.35 8.56 -17.11
C PRO A 101 5.75 9.59 -16.05
N ALA A 102 5.94 10.86 -16.44
CA ALA A 102 6.34 11.92 -15.54
C ALA A 102 5.20 12.30 -14.57
N SER A 103 3.98 12.44 -15.08
CA SER A 103 2.78 12.72 -14.28
C SER A 103 2.43 11.55 -13.39
N LYS A 104 2.44 10.32 -13.93
CA LYS A 104 2.23 9.09 -13.18
C LYS A 104 3.16 8.98 -11.98
N THR A 105 4.47 9.17 -12.18
CA THR A 105 5.46 9.05 -11.09
C THR A 105 5.18 10.03 -9.95
N ARG A 106 4.84 11.28 -10.28
CA ARG A 106 4.51 12.30 -9.27
C ARG A 106 3.18 12.00 -8.56
N MET A 107 2.18 11.54 -9.32
CA MET A 107 0.87 11.19 -8.80
C MET A 107 0.94 9.97 -7.89
N GLU A 108 1.58 8.89 -8.33
CA GLU A 108 1.81 7.67 -7.57
C GLU A 108 2.50 7.98 -6.23
N ARG A 109 3.55 8.82 -6.23
CA ARG A 109 4.21 9.27 -4.99
C ARG A 109 3.25 10.01 -4.05
N PHE A 110 2.44 10.91 -4.58
CA PHE A 110 1.48 11.66 -3.78
C PHE A 110 0.39 10.76 -3.19
N VAL A 111 -0.18 9.88 -4.01
CA VAL A 111 -1.22 8.93 -3.61
C VAL A 111 -0.68 7.99 -2.54
N HIS A 112 0.48 7.38 -2.75
CA HIS A 112 1.08 6.47 -1.77
C HIS A 112 1.36 7.14 -0.44
N LYS A 113 1.88 8.37 -0.41
CA LYS A 113 2.09 9.10 0.84
C LYS A 113 0.78 9.30 1.61
N LYS A 114 -0.31 9.62 0.91
CA LYS A 114 -1.62 9.81 1.52
C LYS A 114 -2.26 8.48 1.94
N MET A 115 -2.12 7.45 1.13
CA MET A 115 -2.62 6.11 1.41
C MET A 115 -1.89 5.45 2.58
N ASP A 116 -0.58 5.67 2.73
CA ASP A 116 0.17 5.20 3.90
C ASP A 116 -0.39 5.78 5.20
N THR A 117 -0.62 7.10 5.24
CA THR A 117 -1.28 7.75 6.38
C THR A 117 -2.69 7.22 6.59
N PHE A 118 -3.47 7.07 5.52
CA PHE A 118 -4.85 6.58 5.57
C PHE A 118 -4.92 5.17 6.15
N LEU A 119 -4.15 4.22 5.61
CA LEU A 119 -4.14 2.82 6.04
C LEU A 119 -3.59 2.67 7.45
N SER A 120 -2.60 3.50 7.83
CA SER A 120 -2.11 3.55 9.21
C SER A 120 -3.22 3.95 10.20
N LEU A 121 -4.03 4.96 9.88
CA LEU A 121 -5.16 5.36 10.72
C LEU A 121 -6.25 4.27 10.76
N ILE A 122 -6.60 3.71 9.60
CA ILE A 122 -7.57 2.61 9.50
C ILE A 122 -7.14 1.45 10.41
N SER A 123 -5.86 1.08 10.35
CA SER A 123 -5.31 -0.02 11.14
C SER A 123 -5.28 0.30 12.64
N SER A 124 -4.69 1.43 13.03
CA SER A 124 -4.54 1.81 14.45
C SER A 124 -5.86 1.97 15.18
N TYR A 125 -6.90 2.45 14.50
CA TYR A 125 -8.23 2.68 15.09
C TYR A 125 -9.24 1.57 14.73
N LYS A 126 -8.81 0.51 14.03
CA LYS A 126 -9.67 -0.62 13.58
C LYS A 126 -10.95 -0.14 12.88
N ILE A 127 -10.82 0.88 12.04
CA ILE A 127 -11.96 1.49 11.34
C ILE A 127 -12.36 0.59 10.17
N PRO A 128 -13.66 0.29 9.97
CA PRO A 128 -14.09 -0.58 8.88
C PRO A 128 -13.64 -0.11 7.49
N LEU A 129 -12.89 -0.98 6.82
CA LEU A 129 -12.42 -0.81 5.44
C LEU A 129 -13.02 -1.93 4.59
N CYS A 130 -13.66 -1.57 3.49
CA CYS A 130 -14.22 -2.51 2.52
C CYS A 130 -13.44 -2.45 1.21
N ARG A 131 -13.55 -3.50 0.41
CA ARG A 131 -13.07 -3.52 -0.98
C ARG A 131 -14.24 -3.58 -1.94
N ASP A 132 -14.25 -2.70 -2.94
CA ASP A 132 -15.21 -2.71 -4.04
C ASP A 132 -16.69 -2.84 -3.58
N LEU A 133 -17.05 -2.16 -2.49
CA LEU A 133 -18.41 -2.13 -1.94
C LEU A 133 -19.41 -1.47 -2.90
N GLU A 134 -20.43 -2.24 -3.27
CA GLU A 134 -21.55 -1.79 -4.11
C GLU A 134 -22.86 -1.68 -3.33
N ARG A 135 -23.89 -1.05 -3.93
CA ARG A 135 -25.20 -0.81 -3.28
C ARG A 135 -25.93 -2.08 -2.84
N LYS A 136 -25.80 -3.16 -3.60
CA LYS A 136 -26.52 -4.43 -3.36
C LYS A 136 -25.68 -5.44 -2.60
N THR A 137 -24.45 -5.10 -2.24
CA THR A 137 -23.53 -5.94 -1.50
C THR A 137 -23.60 -5.54 -0.03
N LEU A 138 -23.63 -6.53 0.87
CA LEU A 138 -23.51 -6.23 2.30
C LEU A 138 -22.07 -5.82 2.59
N ALA A 139 -21.87 -4.75 3.35
CA ALA A 139 -20.52 -4.27 3.67
C ALA A 139 -19.70 -5.28 4.46
N GLN A 140 -20.34 -6.11 5.29
CA GLN A 140 -19.68 -7.20 6.00
C GLN A 140 -19.05 -8.25 5.07
N ASP A 141 -19.63 -8.49 3.88
CA ASP A 141 -19.19 -9.57 2.98
C ASP A 141 -17.92 -9.19 2.22
N VAL A 142 -17.63 -7.88 2.14
CA VAL A 142 -16.46 -7.31 1.46
C VAL A 142 -15.55 -6.53 2.42
N LEU A 143 -15.70 -6.80 3.71
CA LEU A 143 -14.90 -6.16 4.75
C LEU A 143 -13.46 -6.72 4.70
N ILE A 144 -12.50 -5.81 4.61
CA ILE A 144 -11.09 -6.13 4.74
C ILE A 144 -10.80 -6.40 6.23
N GLN A 145 -10.20 -7.54 6.50
CA GLN A 145 -9.78 -7.90 7.85
C GLN A 145 -8.53 -7.10 8.23
N ILE A 146 -8.55 -6.52 9.43
CA ILE A 146 -7.43 -5.75 9.98
C ILE A 146 -6.86 -6.56 11.15
N PRO A 147 -5.86 -7.42 10.92
CA PRO A 147 -5.28 -8.24 11.97
C PRO A 147 -4.60 -7.38 13.05
N ASP A 148 -4.44 -7.93 14.25
CA ASP A 148 -3.74 -7.23 15.33
C ASP A 148 -2.24 -7.16 15.05
N ASN A 149 -1.66 -8.26 14.58
CA ASN A 149 -0.34 -8.25 13.95
C ASN A 149 -0.49 -8.12 12.43
N GLN A 150 -0.16 -6.93 11.91
CA GLN A 150 -0.22 -6.63 10.48
C GLN A 150 1.11 -6.79 9.77
N GLU A 151 2.22 -6.95 10.49
CA GLU A 151 3.54 -6.96 9.88
C GLU A 151 3.85 -8.34 9.32
N LEU A 152 4.21 -8.40 8.04
CA LEU A 152 4.79 -9.58 7.43
C LEU A 152 6.28 -9.36 7.24
N GLU A 153 7.08 -10.37 7.55
CA GLU A 153 8.51 -10.33 7.35
C GLU A 153 8.87 -10.81 5.93
N PRO A 154 9.56 -9.99 5.12
CA PRO A 154 10.03 -10.43 3.81
C PRO A 154 11.25 -11.36 3.95
N LYS A 155 11.16 -12.57 3.38
CA LYS A 155 12.25 -13.54 3.31
C LYS A 155 12.80 -13.63 1.90
N ILE A 156 14.10 -13.36 1.74
CA ILE A 156 14.75 -13.24 0.44
C ILE A 156 15.85 -14.30 0.30
N GLU A 157 15.79 -15.05 -0.80
CA GLU A 157 16.74 -16.11 -1.13
C GLU A 157 17.33 -15.86 -2.52
N PHE A 158 18.66 -15.96 -2.63
CA PHE A 158 19.38 -16.00 -3.90
C PHE A 158 20.19 -17.27 -4.04
N ASP A 159 20.08 -17.92 -5.20
CA ASP A 159 20.78 -19.16 -5.48
C ASP A 159 21.45 -19.06 -6.86
N LEU A 160 22.79 -19.01 -6.88
CA LEU A 160 23.60 -18.97 -8.09
C LEU A 160 23.86 -20.41 -8.57
N ARG A 161 23.22 -20.80 -9.68
CA ARG A 161 23.42 -22.10 -10.34
C ARG A 161 23.52 -21.91 -11.84
N GLU A 162 24.36 -22.71 -12.50
CA GLU A 162 24.43 -22.75 -13.97
C GLU A 162 24.58 -21.36 -14.64
N ARG A 163 25.32 -20.43 -14.01
CA ARG A 163 25.53 -19.04 -14.46
C ARG A 163 24.26 -18.18 -14.52
N VAL A 164 23.24 -18.51 -13.74
CA VAL A 164 22.06 -17.67 -13.50
C VAL A 164 21.79 -17.58 -12.00
N ILE A 165 21.19 -16.47 -11.58
CA ILE A 165 20.78 -16.27 -10.19
C ILE A 165 19.28 -16.50 -10.11
N HIS A 166 18.86 -17.46 -9.30
CA HIS A 166 17.47 -17.66 -8.94
C HIS A 166 17.16 -16.79 -7.72
N TYR A 167 16.22 -15.87 -7.87
CA TYR A 167 15.76 -14.99 -6.80
C TYR A 167 14.36 -15.42 -6.37
N ARG A 168 14.16 -15.65 -5.07
CA ARG A 168 12.88 -15.95 -4.43
C ARG A 168 12.55 -14.89 -3.38
N LEU A 169 11.29 -14.49 -3.31
CA LEU A 169 10.74 -13.66 -2.24
C LEU A 169 9.54 -14.40 -1.64
N ARG A 170 9.61 -14.65 -0.34
CA ARG A 170 8.53 -15.18 0.50
C ARG A 170 8.12 -14.12 1.51
N LEU A 171 6.94 -14.27 2.09
CA LEU A 171 6.47 -13.46 3.21
C LEU A 171 6.25 -14.39 4.40
N ALA A 172 6.55 -13.92 5.61
CA ALA A 172 6.38 -14.69 6.83
C ALA A 172 5.47 -13.96 7.81
N ASP A 173 4.66 -14.74 8.51
CA ASP A 173 3.92 -14.31 9.70
C ASP A 173 4.26 -15.23 10.89
N GLU A 174 3.46 -15.16 11.95
CA GLU A 174 3.61 -15.95 13.16
C GLU A 174 3.53 -17.47 12.95
N ASN A 175 2.94 -17.93 11.84
CA ASN A 175 2.80 -19.35 11.50
C ASN A 175 3.94 -19.86 10.61
N GLY A 176 4.87 -18.99 10.18
CA GLY A 176 5.97 -19.32 9.29
C GLY A 176 5.91 -18.55 7.97
N ASP A 177 6.79 -18.92 7.05
CA ASP A 177 6.91 -18.30 5.74
C ASP A 177 6.16 -19.06 4.65
N TRP A 178 5.66 -18.32 3.67
CA TRP A 178 4.80 -18.82 2.61
C TRP A 178 5.09 -18.15 1.26
N GLU A 179 4.64 -18.79 0.19
CA GLU A 179 4.86 -18.33 -1.17
C GLU A 179 3.84 -17.27 -1.59
N ILE A 180 4.31 -16.15 -2.13
CA ILE A 180 3.42 -15.06 -2.58
C ILE A 180 2.39 -15.54 -3.62
N ARG A 181 2.74 -16.52 -4.46
CA ARG A 181 1.85 -17.06 -5.50
C ARG A 181 0.69 -17.91 -4.95
N GLU A 182 0.77 -18.36 -3.70
CA GLU A 182 -0.25 -19.22 -3.08
C GLU A 182 -1.45 -18.41 -2.57
N HIS A 183 -1.31 -17.09 -2.52
CA HIS A 183 -2.29 -16.15 -1.99
C HIS A 183 -2.67 -15.09 -3.03
N GLU A 184 -3.86 -14.51 -2.87
CA GLU A 184 -4.23 -13.31 -3.62
C GLU A 184 -3.54 -12.11 -2.98
N VAL A 185 -2.41 -11.68 -3.57
CA VAL A 185 -1.62 -10.55 -3.06
C VAL A 185 -1.75 -9.32 -3.96
N VAL A 186 -2.29 -8.24 -3.39
CA VAL A 186 -2.48 -6.95 -4.08
C VAL A 186 -1.70 -5.85 -3.36
N PRO A 187 -0.65 -5.27 -3.98
CA PRO A 187 0.08 -4.16 -3.37
C PRO A 187 -0.72 -2.85 -3.51
N LEU A 188 -1.04 -2.25 -2.36
CA LEU A 188 -1.81 -1.01 -2.24
C LEU A 188 -0.92 0.23 -2.18
N VAL A 189 0.21 0.13 -1.47
CA VAL A 189 1.22 1.19 -1.29
C VAL A 189 2.60 0.56 -1.42
N TYR A 190 3.56 1.29 -1.97
CA TYR A 190 4.88 0.73 -2.24
C TYR A 190 5.96 1.01 -1.19
N GLU A 191 5.91 2.15 -0.49
CA GLU A 191 6.95 2.49 0.49
C GLU A 191 6.37 3.38 1.63
N PRO A 192 6.24 2.86 2.86
CA PRO A 192 6.37 1.43 3.23
C PRO A 192 5.31 0.58 2.49
N ALA A 193 5.60 -0.71 2.28
CA ALA A 193 4.66 -1.54 1.53
C ALA A 193 3.41 -1.86 2.36
N TRP A 194 2.25 -1.61 1.77
CA TRP A 194 0.97 -2.13 2.25
C TRP A 194 0.43 -3.12 1.23
N LEU A 195 0.09 -4.31 1.68
CA LEU A 195 -0.44 -5.39 0.87
C LEU A 195 -1.82 -5.79 1.38
N LEU A 196 -2.71 -6.11 0.46
CA LEU A 196 -3.89 -6.91 0.75
C LEU A 196 -3.56 -8.37 0.40
N VAL A 197 -3.58 -9.27 1.39
CA VAL A 197 -3.33 -10.70 1.24
C VAL A 197 -4.61 -11.42 1.65
N ASP A 198 -5.30 -12.08 0.72
CA ASP A 198 -6.57 -12.78 0.98
C ASP A 198 -7.58 -11.95 1.79
N TYR A 199 -7.82 -10.70 1.37
CA TYR A 199 -8.68 -9.74 2.07
C TYR A 199 -8.22 -9.33 3.47
N ARG A 200 -6.97 -9.59 3.84
CA ARG A 200 -6.33 -9.10 5.08
C ARG A 200 -5.33 -7.98 4.77
N LEU A 201 -5.39 -6.91 5.56
CA LEU A 201 -4.48 -5.78 5.40
C LEU A 201 -3.18 -6.04 6.15
N HIS A 202 -2.06 -6.04 5.42
CA HIS A 202 -0.73 -6.25 5.96
C HIS A 202 0.22 -5.11 5.57
N ARG A 203 1.20 -4.88 6.44
CA ARG A 203 2.34 -4.00 6.20
C ARG A 203 3.58 -4.86 6.03
N VAL A 204 4.39 -4.58 5.02
CA VAL A 204 5.65 -5.30 4.80
C VAL A 204 6.78 -4.28 4.83
N PRO A 205 7.47 -4.14 5.98
CA PRO A 205 8.54 -3.16 6.09
C PRO A 205 9.73 -3.56 5.22
N HIS A 206 10.64 -2.59 5.01
CA HIS A 206 11.94 -2.77 4.36
C HIS A 206 11.96 -3.16 2.86
N ILE A 207 10.84 -3.61 2.27
CA ILE A 207 10.72 -3.84 0.82
C ILE A 207 9.86 -2.79 0.13
N ASN A 208 10.01 -2.69 -1.19
CA ASN A 208 9.10 -1.94 -2.03
C ASN A 208 7.93 -2.85 -2.48
N GLY A 209 6.68 -2.43 -2.30
CA GLY A 209 5.50 -3.24 -2.66
C GLY A 209 5.42 -3.66 -4.14
N LYS A 210 6.11 -2.97 -5.07
CA LYS A 210 6.23 -3.42 -6.47
C LYS A 210 6.96 -4.76 -6.60
N MET A 211 7.85 -5.08 -5.66
CA MET A 211 8.67 -6.28 -5.68
C MET A 211 7.86 -7.57 -5.58
N VAL A 212 6.68 -7.51 -4.98
CA VAL A 212 5.79 -8.65 -4.79
C VAL A 212 5.15 -9.09 -6.13
N ARG A 213 4.93 -8.15 -7.06
CA ARG A 213 4.16 -8.40 -8.30
C ARG A 213 4.66 -9.57 -9.16
N PRO A 214 5.97 -9.74 -9.42
CA PRO A 214 6.45 -10.88 -10.19
C PRO A 214 6.21 -12.22 -9.48
N PHE A 215 6.22 -12.22 -8.15
CA PHE A 215 6.07 -13.42 -7.32
C PHE A 215 4.61 -13.85 -7.14
N CYS A 216 3.65 -12.99 -7.47
CA CYS A 216 2.23 -13.39 -7.56
C CYS A 216 2.00 -14.44 -8.67
N GLN A 217 2.92 -14.58 -9.63
CA GLN A 217 2.79 -15.51 -10.77
C GLN A 217 3.93 -16.52 -10.85
N LYS A 218 5.08 -16.23 -10.22
CA LYS A 218 6.29 -17.03 -10.34
C LYS A 218 6.82 -17.37 -8.96
N GLU A 219 7.27 -18.60 -8.81
CA GLU A 219 8.03 -19.02 -7.63
C GLU A 219 9.36 -18.27 -7.54
N LYS A 220 10.09 -18.22 -8.64
CA LYS A 220 11.44 -17.65 -8.73
C LYS A 220 11.58 -16.75 -9.96
N ILE A 221 12.38 -15.71 -9.82
CA ILE A 221 12.85 -14.88 -10.93
C ILE A 221 14.25 -15.36 -11.32
N VAL A 222 14.47 -15.61 -12.61
CA VAL A 222 15.79 -15.97 -13.14
C VAL A 222 16.49 -14.71 -13.63
N ILE A 223 17.64 -14.40 -13.06
CA ILE A 223 18.46 -13.23 -13.38
C ILE A 223 19.73 -13.73 -14.09
N PRO A 224 19.90 -13.43 -15.39
CA PRO A 224 21.13 -13.76 -16.11
C PRO A 224 22.33 -13.05 -15.47
N LEU A 225 23.49 -13.72 -15.37
CA LEU A 225 24.67 -13.16 -14.71
C LEU A 225 25.12 -11.80 -15.29
N ARG A 226 24.94 -11.59 -16.60
CA ARG A 226 25.21 -10.30 -17.27
C ARG A 226 24.41 -9.13 -16.71
N ALA A 227 23.24 -9.39 -16.14
CA ALA A 227 22.35 -8.39 -15.53
C ALA A 227 22.45 -8.37 -14.00
N ALA A 228 23.16 -9.33 -13.39
CA ALA A 228 23.26 -9.48 -11.94
C ALA A 228 23.79 -8.21 -11.29
N LYS A 229 24.90 -7.65 -11.78
CA LYS A 229 25.49 -6.43 -11.22
C LYS A 229 24.47 -5.29 -11.12
N THR A 230 23.83 -4.93 -12.24
CA THR A 230 22.83 -3.86 -12.27
C THR A 230 21.64 -4.16 -11.37
N TYR A 231 21.19 -5.42 -11.33
CA TYR A 231 20.07 -5.83 -10.49
C TYR A 231 20.40 -5.69 -8.99
N PHE A 232 21.58 -6.16 -8.58
CA PHE A 232 22.03 -6.07 -7.19
C PHE A 232 22.21 -4.61 -6.75
N GLU A 233 22.86 -3.78 -7.58
CA GLU A 233 23.08 -2.37 -7.27
C GLU A 233 21.79 -1.55 -7.14
N THR A 234 20.80 -1.82 -8.00
CA THR A 234 19.58 -1.02 -8.06
C THR A 234 18.50 -1.47 -7.07
N PHE A 235 18.38 -2.78 -6.84
CA PHE A 235 17.32 -3.38 -6.04
C PHE A 235 17.84 -4.00 -4.74
N ILE A 236 18.85 -4.89 -4.82
CA ILE A 236 19.19 -5.76 -3.69
C ILE A 236 20.02 -5.07 -2.62
N LEU A 237 20.97 -4.19 -2.96
CA LEU A 237 21.78 -3.48 -1.96
C LEU A 237 20.93 -2.69 -0.97
N LYS A 238 19.83 -2.08 -1.43
CA LYS A 238 18.92 -1.31 -0.57
C LYS A 238 18.19 -2.18 0.46
N ILE A 239 18.00 -3.45 0.12
CA ILE A 239 17.27 -4.45 0.91
C ILE A 239 18.25 -5.17 1.82
N ALA A 240 19.42 -5.58 1.31
CA ALA A 240 20.48 -6.26 2.05
C ALA A 240 20.96 -5.47 3.28
N ALA A 241 20.89 -4.14 3.20
CA ALA A 241 21.21 -3.26 4.32
C ALA A 241 20.16 -3.28 5.45
N ARG A 242 18.97 -3.84 5.22
CA ARG A 242 17.82 -3.79 6.13
C ARG A 242 17.27 -5.15 6.52
N LEU A 243 17.56 -6.17 5.72
CA LEU A 243 17.02 -7.51 5.85
C LEU A 243 18.14 -8.53 5.74
N ASP A 244 17.93 -9.69 6.35
CA ASP A 244 18.78 -10.84 6.15
C ASP A 244 18.42 -11.53 4.84
N ILE A 245 19.46 -11.96 4.13
CA ILE A 245 19.36 -12.55 2.81
C ILE A 245 20.02 -13.92 2.87
N GLU A 246 19.26 -14.94 2.49
CA GLU A 246 19.77 -16.28 2.32
C GLU A 246 20.47 -16.38 0.96
N THR A 247 21.70 -16.88 0.95
CA THR A 247 22.49 -17.04 -0.28
C THR A 247 23.07 -18.43 -0.43
N SER A 248 23.07 -18.92 -1.66
CA SER A 248 23.66 -20.18 -2.08
C SER A 248 24.45 -19.95 -3.37
N GLY A 249 25.65 -20.53 -3.47
CA GLY A 249 26.54 -20.37 -4.62
C GLY A 249 27.34 -19.06 -4.67
N PHE A 250 27.14 -18.15 -3.72
CA PHE A 250 27.98 -16.97 -3.47
C PHE A 250 27.83 -16.53 -2.01
N GLU A 251 28.72 -15.65 -1.54
CA GLU A 251 28.72 -15.12 -0.18
C GLU A 251 28.36 -13.62 -0.20
N VAL A 252 27.59 -13.18 0.81
CA VAL A 252 27.31 -11.77 1.07
C VAL A 252 28.09 -11.35 2.33
N VAL A 253 29.09 -10.50 2.14
CA VAL A 253 29.88 -9.94 3.24
C VAL A 253 29.29 -8.58 3.62
N LYS A 254 28.72 -8.47 4.83
CA LYS A 254 28.33 -7.19 5.44
C LYS A 254 29.54 -6.64 6.19
N ASN A 255 30.00 -5.45 5.80
CA ASN A 255 31.06 -4.72 6.50
C ASN A 255 30.40 -3.60 7.32
N ASP A 256 30.12 -3.87 8.58
CA ASP A 256 29.46 -2.90 9.47
C ASP A 256 30.46 -1.91 10.11
N ASP A 257 31.76 -2.21 10.00
CA ASP A 257 32.84 -1.39 10.51
C ASP A 257 33.56 -0.65 9.37
N LEU A 258 33.73 0.67 9.55
CA LEU A 258 34.61 1.47 8.70
C LEU A 258 36.06 1.11 9.05
N SER A 259 36.67 0.22 8.28
CA SER A 259 38.02 -0.27 8.56
C SER A 259 39.11 0.80 8.39
N VAL A 260 38.98 1.66 7.38
CA VAL A 260 39.93 2.73 7.06
C VAL A 260 39.19 3.89 6.40
N CYS A 261 39.55 5.12 6.76
CA CYS A 261 39.15 6.35 6.09
C CYS A 261 40.41 7.13 5.73
N GLU A 262 40.72 7.28 4.44
CA GLU A 262 41.87 8.05 3.98
C GLU A 262 41.40 9.37 3.38
N LEU A 263 41.85 10.47 3.98
CA LEU A 263 41.73 11.80 3.38
C LEU A 263 43.04 12.15 2.69
N TYR A 264 42.94 12.53 1.42
CA TYR A 264 44.08 13.02 0.65
C TYR A 264 43.93 14.53 0.46
N PHE A 265 44.94 15.28 0.91
CA PHE A 265 45.04 16.70 0.60
C PHE A 265 45.51 16.81 -0.86
N THR A 266 44.66 17.34 -1.74
CA THR A 266 45.00 17.50 -3.17
C THR A 266 45.15 18.97 -3.51
N GLN A 267 46.06 19.28 -4.43
CA GLN A 267 46.21 20.65 -4.91
C GLN A 267 45.22 20.87 -6.05
N ASN A 268 44.36 21.87 -5.89
CA ASN A 268 43.44 22.28 -6.95
C ASN A 268 44.25 22.82 -8.14
N ILE A 269 44.22 22.10 -9.26
CA ILE A 269 45.05 22.34 -10.45
C ILE A 269 44.86 23.73 -11.09
N PHE A 270 43.74 24.41 -10.84
CA PHE A 270 43.45 25.72 -11.42
C PHE A 270 43.76 26.89 -10.48
N SER A 271 43.63 26.68 -9.17
CA SER A 271 43.85 27.73 -8.16
C SER A 271 45.18 27.61 -7.42
N GLY A 272 45.87 26.48 -7.55
CA GLY A 272 47.10 26.16 -6.82
C GLY A 272 46.90 26.02 -5.31
N LYS A 273 45.66 26.13 -4.82
CA LYS A 273 45.34 26.03 -3.39
C LYS A 273 45.17 24.56 -3.01
N TRP A 274 45.69 24.23 -1.84
CA TRP A 274 45.56 22.91 -1.26
C TRP A 274 44.27 22.81 -0.44
N GLY A 275 43.58 21.69 -0.56
CA GLY A 275 42.39 21.38 0.22
C GLY A 275 42.18 19.88 0.33
N LEU A 276 41.25 19.50 1.20
CA LEU A 276 40.67 18.17 1.23
C LEU A 276 39.72 17.96 0.06
#